data_AF-A0AA86P7Y5-F1
#
_entry.id   AF-A0AA86P7Y5-F1
#
_cell.length_a   1.000
_cell.length_b   1.000
_cell.length_c   1.000
_cell.angle_alpha   90.00
_cell.angle_beta   90.00
_cell.angle_gamma   90.00
#
_symmetry.space_group_name_H-M   'P 1'
#
loop_
_entity.id
_entity.type
_entity.pdbx_description
1 polymer ?
#
loop_
_entity_poly.entity_id
_entity_poly.type
_entity_poly.pdbx_seq_one_letter_code
_entity_poly.pdbx_strand_id
1 'polypeptide(L)'
;MAENRLREKIATKKYSYNIVKELEEENKTTFKVVFFINQPAHPISQTVTFDFIVTDTIKFKTEGNVSFYNIEHVDIETIIDREYQQKLRFQVKV
;
A
#
# COMPACT_ATOMS: atom_id res chain seq x y z
N MET A 1 5.14 15.60 -9.63
CA MET A 1 3.73 15.93 -9.27
C MET A 1 2.90 14.70 -8.89
N ALA A 2 3.04 13.56 -9.59
CA ALA A 2 2.29 12.33 -9.29
C ALA A 2 2.57 11.75 -7.88
N GLU A 3 3.83 11.75 -7.43
CA GLU A 3 4.20 11.25 -6.10
C GLU A 3 3.50 12.03 -4.96
N ASN A 4 3.47 13.37 -5.03
CA ASN A 4 2.81 14.19 -4.00
C ASN A 4 1.31 13.89 -3.93
N ARG A 5 0.63 13.77 -5.08
CA ARG A 5 -0.79 13.36 -5.16
C ARG A 5 -1.00 12.01 -4.50
N LEU A 6 -0.08 11.06 -4.72
CA LEU A 6 -0.15 9.76 -4.08
C LEU A 6 -0.02 9.90 -2.55
N ARG A 7 1.04 10.56 -2.07
CA ARG A 7 1.34 10.74 -0.63
C ARG A 7 0.17 11.35 0.15
N GLU A 8 -0.51 12.34 -0.43
CA GLU A 8 -1.69 12.96 0.16
C GLU A 8 -2.86 11.98 0.33
N LYS A 9 -3.03 11.05 -0.61
CA LYS A 9 -4.15 10.09 -0.61
C LYS A 9 -3.87 8.82 0.19
N ILE A 10 -2.61 8.43 0.35
CA ILE A 10 -2.22 7.22 1.09
C ILE A 10 -1.79 7.49 2.53
N ALA A 11 -1.94 8.73 3.01
CA ALA A 11 -1.63 9.07 4.39
C ALA A 11 -2.51 8.27 5.36
N THR A 12 -1.88 7.57 6.30
CA THR A 12 -2.58 6.75 7.30
C THR A 12 -2.19 7.16 8.72
N LYS A 13 -3.05 6.86 9.69
CA LYS A 13 -2.80 7.09 11.12
C LYS A 13 -2.07 5.91 11.76
N LYS A 14 -2.36 4.69 11.29
CA LYS A 14 -1.84 3.44 11.88
C LYS A 14 -0.50 2.99 11.30
N TYR A 15 -0.20 3.37 10.06
CA TYR A 15 0.94 2.88 9.31
C TYR A 15 1.82 4.01 8.80
N SER A 16 3.11 3.77 8.89
CA SER A 16 4.09 4.55 8.15
C SER A 16 4.36 3.84 6.82
N TYR A 17 4.85 4.57 5.82
CA TYR A 17 5.05 4.02 4.47
C TYR A 17 6.29 4.59 3.78
N ASN A 18 6.85 3.80 2.87
CA ASN A 18 7.95 4.19 1.99
C ASN A 18 7.60 3.87 0.53
N ILE A 19 7.97 4.76 -0.37
CA ILE A 19 7.90 4.54 -1.81
C ILE A 19 9.26 3.95 -2.22
N VAL A 20 9.26 2.73 -2.78
CA VAL A 20 10.51 1.98 -3.03
C VAL A 20 10.83 1.83 -4.51
N LYS A 21 9.86 2.09 -5.41
CA LYS A 21 10.08 2.05 -6.85
C LYS A 21 9.07 2.94 -7.57
N GLU A 22 9.55 3.63 -8.59
CA GLU A 22 8.75 4.37 -9.56
C GLU A 22 8.97 3.75 -10.95
N LEU A 23 7.91 3.70 -11.74
CA LEU A 23 7.94 3.35 -13.15
C LEU A 23 7.05 4.34 -13.91
N GLU A 24 7.64 5.04 -14.88
CA GLU A 24 6.91 5.94 -15.78
C GLU A 24 6.67 5.25 -17.13
N GLU A 25 5.42 5.30 -17.59
CA GLU A 25 4.98 4.87 -18.92
C GLU A 25 4.20 6.02 -19.57
N GLU A 26 4.03 6.03 -20.89
CA GLU A 26 3.59 7.19 -21.70
C GLU A 26 2.37 7.97 -21.17
N ASN A 27 1.52 7.39 -20.31
CA ASN A 27 0.38 8.08 -19.68
C ASN A 27 0.09 7.67 -18.22
N LYS A 28 1.03 7.05 -17.51
CA LYS A 28 0.80 6.60 -16.12
C LYS A 28 2.11 6.50 -15.34
N THR A 29 2.05 6.82 -14.05
CA THR A 29 3.16 6.59 -13.12
C THR A 29 2.77 5.52 -12.12
N THR A 30 3.57 4.46 -12.01
CA THR A 30 3.35 3.38 -11.05
C THR A 30 4.34 3.49 -9.90
N PHE A 31 3.83 3.48 -8.66
CA PHE A 31 4.61 3.50 -7.44
C PHE A 31 4.45 2.19 -6.67
N LYS A 32 5.54 1.53 -6.35
CA LYS A 32 5.53 0.47 -5.34
C LYS A 32 5.69 1.10 -3.96
N VAL A 33 4.72 0.86 -3.09
CA VAL A 33 4.69 1.43 -1.74
C VAL A 33 4.64 0.31 -0.72
N VAL A 34 5.50 0.42 0.29
CA VAL A 34 5.62 -0.52 1.39
C VAL A 34 5.11 0.14 2.66
N PHE A 35 4.07 -0.43 3.25
CA PHE A 35 3.53 0.00 4.55
C PHE A 35 4.10 -0.85 5.67
N PHE A 36 4.28 -0.22 6.83
CA PHE A 36 4.76 -0.83 8.07
C PHE A 36 3.90 -0.38 9.24
N ILE A 37 3.52 -1.31 10.12
CA ILE A 37 2.77 -0.98 11.35
C ILE A 37 3.64 -0.09 12.22
N ASN A 38 3.07 1.02 12.68
CA ASN A 38 3.71 1.86 13.67
C ASN A 38 3.61 1.18 15.05
N GLN A 39 4.57 0.33 15.40
CA GLN A 39 4.62 -0.32 16.71
C GLN A 39 5.57 0.43 17.65
N PRO A 40 5.09 0.89 18.83
CA PRO A 40 5.94 1.63 19.77
C PRO A 40 6.96 0.77 20.52
N ALA A 41 6.92 -0.58 20.40
CA ALA A 41 7.70 -1.46 21.27
C ALA A 41 8.39 -2.67 20.60
N HIS A 42 8.18 -2.95 19.31
CA HIS A 42 8.76 -4.12 18.65
C HIS A 42 9.27 -3.81 17.23
N PRO A 43 10.33 -4.52 16.77
CA PRO A 43 10.88 -4.32 15.44
C PRO A 43 9.86 -4.67 14.35
N ILE A 44 9.96 -3.94 13.24
CA ILE A 44 9.13 -4.03 12.03
C ILE A 44 9.31 -5.44 11.41
N SER A 45 8.59 -6.44 11.90
CA SER A 45 8.71 -7.82 11.40
C SER A 45 7.85 -8.08 10.18
N GLN A 46 6.87 -7.20 9.90
CA GLN A 46 5.91 -7.43 8.83
C GLN A 46 5.56 -6.15 8.08
N THR A 47 5.65 -6.24 6.75
CA THR A 47 5.29 -5.19 5.82
C THR A 47 4.22 -5.69 4.87
N VAL A 48 3.44 -4.75 4.32
CA VAL A 48 2.53 -5.03 3.20
C VAL A 48 2.87 -4.08 2.06
N THR A 49 2.88 -4.61 0.85
CA THR A 49 3.29 -3.88 -0.34
C THR A 49 2.11 -3.78 -1.30
N PHE A 50 1.94 -2.60 -1.90
CA PHE A 50 0.97 -2.37 -2.97
C PHE A 50 1.65 -1.66 -4.14
N ASP A 51 1.11 -1.90 -5.34
CA ASP A 51 1.45 -1.11 -6.52
C ASP A 51 0.33 -0.11 -6.78
N PHE A 52 0.65 1.18 -6.75
CA PHE A 52 -0.26 2.29 -7.04
C PHE A 52 -0.02 2.81 -8.45
N ILE A 53 -1.08 2.98 -9.21
CA ILE A 53 -1.07 3.56 -10.56
C ILE A 53 -1.74 4.92 -10.45
N VAL A 54 -0.98 5.98 -10.75
CA VAL A 54 -1.43 7.36 -10.72
C VAL A 54 -1.69 7.84 -12.15
N THR A 55 -2.95 8.11 -12.46
CA THR A 55 -3.40 8.76 -13.70
C THR A 55 -4.32 9.93 -13.32
N ASP A 56 -5.48 10.07 -13.98
CA ASP A 56 -6.56 10.96 -13.53
C ASP A 56 -7.04 10.54 -12.13
N THR A 57 -7.23 9.24 -11.94
CA THR A 57 -7.55 8.59 -10.65
C THR A 57 -6.35 7.82 -10.10
N ILE A 58 -6.32 7.56 -8.80
CA ILE A 58 -5.30 6.71 -8.19
C ILE A 58 -5.90 5.34 -7.90
N LYS A 59 -5.32 4.32 -8.54
CA LYS A 59 -5.72 2.93 -8.37
C LYS A 59 -4.60 2.13 -7.73
N PHE A 60 -4.90 1.08 -7.00
CA PHE A 60 -3.87 0.19 -6.47
C PHE A 60 -4.30 -1.26 -6.47
N LYS A 61 -3.32 -2.15 -6.45
CA LYS A 61 -3.54 -3.60 -6.32
C LYS A 61 -2.77 -4.14 -5.12
N THR A 62 -3.35 -5.15 -4.47
CA THR A 62 -2.73 -5.88 -3.36
C THR A 62 -1.88 -7.03 -3.89
N GLU A 63 -0.94 -7.49 -3.06
CA GLU A 63 -0.09 -8.62 -3.41
C GLU A 63 -0.94 -9.89 -3.65
N GLY A 64 -0.82 -10.50 -4.82
CA GLY A 64 -1.63 -11.65 -5.20
C GLY A 64 -3.03 -11.33 -5.73
N ASN A 65 -3.43 -10.05 -5.81
CA ASN A 65 -4.70 -9.64 -6.39
C ASN A 65 -4.52 -9.07 -7.81
N VAL A 66 -5.33 -9.53 -8.75
CA VAL A 66 -5.33 -9.09 -10.16
C VAL A 66 -6.24 -7.86 -10.35
N SER A 67 -7.17 -7.64 -9.42
CA SER A 67 -8.12 -6.52 -9.48
C SER A 67 -7.55 -5.26 -8.83
N PHE A 68 -7.97 -4.11 -9.36
CA PHE A 68 -7.59 -2.80 -8.85
C PHE A 68 -8.69 -2.21 -7.97
N TYR A 69 -8.27 -1.54 -6.90
CA TYR A 69 -9.12 -0.69 -6.06
C TYR A 69 -8.92 0.77 -6.46
N ASN A 70 -9.98 1.57 -6.45
CA ASN A 70 -9.87 3.02 -6.58
C ASN A 70 -9.73 3.62 -5.18
N ILE A 71 -8.64 4.34 -4.92
CA ILE A 71 -8.34 4.89 -3.58
C ILE A 71 -9.42 5.85 -3.09
N GLU A 72 -10.14 6.53 -4.00
CA GLU A 72 -11.18 7.48 -3.62
C GLU A 72 -12.46 6.82 -3.10
N HIS A 73 -12.62 5.52 -3.37
CA HIS A 73 -13.83 4.76 -3.03
C HIS A 73 -13.57 3.68 -1.97
N VAL A 74 -12.38 3.63 -1.37
CA VAL A 74 -12.03 2.64 -0.35
C VAL A 74 -11.34 3.28 0.84
N ASP A 75 -11.52 2.67 2.00
CA ASP A 75 -10.67 2.94 3.16
C ASP A 75 -9.40 2.10 3.08
N ILE A 76 -8.29 2.76 2.75
CA ILE A 76 -7.00 2.10 2.56
C ILE A 76 -6.51 1.43 3.84
N GLU A 77 -6.78 1.98 5.03
CA GLU A 77 -6.36 1.37 6.29
C GLU A 77 -7.04 0.02 6.51
N THR A 78 -8.34 -0.07 6.21
CA THR A 78 -9.08 -1.34 6.29
C THR A 78 -8.51 -2.39 5.34
N ILE A 79 -8.06 -1.99 4.14
CA ILE A 79 -7.40 -2.92 3.21
C ILE A 79 -6.03 -3.35 3.74
N ILE A 80 -5.22 -2.42 4.23
CA ILE A 80 -3.91 -2.71 4.84
C ILE A 80 -4.07 -3.69 6.02
N ASP A 81 -5.00 -3.41 6.95
CA ASP A 81 -5.34 -4.27 8.09
C ASP A 81 -5.67 -5.70 7.62
N ARG A 82 -6.51 -5.83 6.58
CA ARG A 82 -6.90 -7.14 6.01
C ARG A 82 -5.70 -7.92 5.47
N GLU A 83 -4.82 -7.28 4.69
CA GLU A 83 -3.63 -7.94 4.12
C GLU A 83 -2.64 -8.36 5.22
N TYR A 84 -2.49 -7.53 6.26
CA TYR A 84 -1.69 -7.88 7.43
C TYR A 84 -2.22 -9.12 8.15
N GLN A 85 -3.53 -9.16 8.44
CA GLN A 85 -4.16 -10.32 9.08
C GLN A 85 -3.99 -11.60 8.26
N GLN A 86 -4.03 -11.51 6.93
CA GLN A 86 -3.73 -12.65 6.06
C GLN A 86 -2.29 -13.11 6.22
N LYS A 87 -1.29 -12.21 6.16
CA LYS A 87 0.13 -12.58 6.32
C LYS A 87 0.43 -13.16 7.71
N LEU A 88 -0.20 -12.66 8.78
CA LEU A 88 -0.07 -13.22 10.13
C LEU A 88 -0.61 -14.66 10.22
N ARG A 89 -1.76 -14.96 9.59
CA ARG A 89 -2.32 -16.33 9.59
C ARG A 89 -1.37 -17.37 9.01
N PHE A 90 -0.51 -16.98 8.06
CA PHE A 90 0.48 -17.88 7.47
C PHE A 90 1.74 -18.06 8.33
N GLN A 91 1.98 -17.21 9.34
CA GLN A 91 3.11 -17.37 10.27
C GLN A 91 2.80 -18.32 11.45
N VAL A 92 1.53 -18.51 11.82
CA VAL A 92 1.11 -19.35 12.97
C VAL A 92 1.11 -20.85 12.65
N LYS A 93 1.77 -21.28 11.57
CA LYS A 93 2.00 -22.71 11.24
C LYS A 93 3.49 -23.03 11.26
N VAL A 94 4.11 -23.01 12.43
CA VAL A 94 5.37 -23.72 12.73
C VAL A 94 5.27 -24.28 14.14
#